data_AF-A0A517PPT9-F1
#
_entry.id   AF-A0A517PPT9-F1
#
_cell.length_a   1.000
_cell.length_b   1.000
_cell.length_c   1.000
_cell.angle_alpha   90.00
_cell.angle_beta   90.00
_cell.angle_gamma   90.00
#
_symmetry.space_group_name_H-M   'P 1'
#
loop_
_entity.id
_entity.type
_entity.pdbx_description
1 polymer ?
#
loop_
_entity_poly.entity_id
_entity_poly.type
_entity_poly.pdbx_seq_one_letter_code
_entity_poly.pdbx_strand_id
1 'polypeptide(L)'
;MTEPTRTPGELEKKALESVINKANAGNLDALRLLRKFLDQQPQIWDEVGDVAKIAEKAWITLIANGDSLVKESLQKKLAALKQEILGDSDHILGKMLADVIRATWLEMHYLMSVDADATNRTAGQSTLMLKRLESAQRRYTSAIKQYCQIKKMLPGEHLQPDLRIYRPQQDRA
;
A
#
# COMPACT_ATOMS: atom_id res chain seq x y z
N MET A 1 -11.09 49.21 -2.29
CA MET A 1 -10.59 48.09 -1.48
C MET A 1 -11.61 46.97 -1.59
N THR A 2 -11.45 46.09 -2.58
CA THR A 2 -12.35 44.95 -2.82
C THR A 2 -11.91 43.81 -1.91
N GLU A 3 -12.79 43.39 -1.00
CA GLU A 3 -12.60 42.17 -0.22
C GLU A 3 -12.50 40.97 -1.19
N PRO A 4 -11.56 40.04 -1.00
CA PRO A 4 -11.46 38.88 -1.86
C PRO A 4 -12.64 37.96 -1.58
N THR A 5 -13.53 37.82 -2.56
CA THR A 5 -14.65 36.87 -2.55
C THR A 5 -14.08 35.45 -2.40
N ARG A 6 -14.10 34.91 -1.19
CA ARG A 6 -13.66 33.53 -0.92
C ARG A 6 -14.64 32.57 -1.57
N THR A 7 -14.12 31.56 -2.26
CA THR A 7 -14.98 30.58 -2.92
C THR A 7 -15.65 29.67 -1.88
N PRO A 8 -16.87 29.16 -2.13
CA PRO A 8 -17.59 28.32 -1.16
C PRO A 8 -16.77 27.14 -0.62
N GLY A 9 -15.97 26.48 -1.47
CA GLY A 9 -15.11 25.36 -1.07
C GLY A 9 -13.94 25.74 -0.15
N GLU A 10 -13.43 26.97 -0.22
CA GLU A 10 -12.37 27.44 0.69
C GLU A 10 -12.90 27.67 2.11
N LEU A 11 -14.16 28.10 2.22
CA LEU A 11 -14.83 28.30 3.50
C LEU A 11 -15.12 26.95 4.17
N GLU A 12 -15.59 25.97 3.40
CA GLU A 12 -15.82 24.61 3.87
C GLU A 12 -14.53 23.94 4.35
N LYS A 13 -13.43 24.08 3.58
CA LYS A 13 -12.12 23.57 3.97
C LYS A 13 -11.62 24.17 5.29
N LYS A 14 -11.71 25.50 5.44
CA LYS A 14 -11.32 26.18 6.69
C LYS A 14 -12.19 25.78 7.88
N ALA A 15 -13.49 25.58 7.65
CA ALA A 15 -14.40 25.09 8.68
C ALA A 15 -13.99 23.69 9.14
N LEU A 16 -13.68 22.79 8.21
CA LEU A 16 -13.20 21.44 8.50
C LEU A 16 -11.85 21.47 9.25
N GLU A 17 -10.88 22.29 8.80
CA GLU A 17 -9.60 22.48 9.49
C GLU A 17 -9.78 22.95 10.94
N SER A 18 -10.72 23.87 11.18
CA SER A 18 -11.08 24.34 12.54
C SER A 18 -11.64 23.21 13.41
N VAL A 19 -12.52 22.37 12.85
CA VAL A 19 -13.08 21.20 13.56
C VAL A 19 -11.97 20.20 13.90
N ILE A 20 -11.07 19.90 12.95
CA ILE A 20 -9.92 19.01 13.16
C ILE A 20 -9.01 19.55 14.28
N ASN A 21 -8.64 20.83 14.24
CA ASN A 21 -7.78 21.44 15.24
C ASN A 21 -8.38 21.39 16.64
N LYS A 22 -9.68 21.67 16.77
CA LYS A 22 -10.41 21.56 18.04
C LYS A 22 -10.49 20.12 18.54
N ALA A 23 -10.75 19.16 17.66
CA ALA A 23 -10.78 17.74 18.01
C ALA A 23 -9.40 17.26 18.50
N ASN A 24 -8.32 17.65 17.83
CA ASN A 24 -6.94 17.37 18.23
C ASN A 24 -6.58 17.98 19.59
N ALA A 25 -7.17 19.13 19.94
CA ALA A 25 -7.04 19.76 21.25
C ALA A 25 -7.91 19.12 22.35
N GLY A 26 -8.61 18.01 22.06
CA GLY A 26 -9.42 17.27 23.02
C GLY A 26 -10.88 17.71 23.15
N ASN A 27 -11.37 18.60 22.27
CA ASN A 27 -12.77 19.03 22.31
C ASN A 27 -13.72 17.92 21.83
N LEU A 28 -14.57 17.42 22.74
CA LEU A 28 -15.49 16.31 22.48
C LEU A 28 -16.60 16.64 21.47
N ASP A 29 -17.08 17.89 21.43
CA ASP A 29 -18.08 18.33 20.46
C ASP A 29 -17.52 18.36 19.04
N ALA A 30 -16.30 18.89 18.89
CA ALA A 30 -15.59 18.88 17.63
C ALA A 30 -15.30 17.44 17.17
N LEU A 31 -14.94 16.53 18.08
CA LEU A 31 -14.75 15.11 17.76
C LEU A 31 -16.05 14.44 17.29
N ARG A 32 -17.20 14.74 17.93
CA ARG A 32 -18.50 14.24 17.48
C ARG A 32 -18.85 14.75 16.08
N LEU A 33 -18.58 16.02 15.81
CA LEU A 33 -18.81 16.61 14.49
C LEU A 33 -17.91 15.98 13.43
N LEU A 34 -16.64 15.75 13.74
CA LEU A 34 -15.70 15.06 12.87
C LEU A 34 -16.16 13.63 12.55
N ARG A 35 -16.64 12.87 13.54
CA ARG A 35 -17.19 11.52 13.32
C ARG A 35 -18.37 11.54 12.35
N LYS A 36 -19.35 12.43 12.57
CA LYS A 36 -20.50 12.60 11.65
C LYS A 36 -20.05 12.94 10.22
N PHE A 37 -19.06 13.81 10.09
CA PHE A 37 -18.50 14.16 8.79
C PHE A 37 -17.87 12.93 8.09
N LEU A 38 -17.10 12.13 8.82
CA LEU A 38 -16.49 10.91 8.27
C LEU A 38 -17.55 9.85 7.92
N ASP A 39 -18.62 9.70 8.73
CA ASP A 39 -19.74 8.81 8.43
C ASP A 39 -20.47 9.22 7.13
N GLN A 40 -20.54 10.53 6.84
CA GLN A 40 -21.15 11.08 5.63
C GLN A 40 -20.24 11.01 4.40
N GLN A 41 -18.93 10.88 4.60
CA GLN A 41 -17.93 10.87 3.53
C GLN A 41 -16.99 9.67 3.67
N PRO A 42 -17.47 8.42 3.46
CA PRO A 42 -16.68 7.24 3.74
C PRO A 42 -15.36 7.14 2.97
N GLN A 43 -15.33 7.70 1.76
CA GLN A 43 -14.13 7.77 0.92
C GLN A 43 -12.98 8.52 1.61
N ILE A 44 -13.28 9.49 2.49
CA ILE A 44 -12.25 10.26 3.20
C ILE A 44 -11.56 9.40 4.26
N TRP A 45 -12.31 8.69 5.11
CA TRP A 45 -11.67 7.84 6.12
C TRP A 45 -11.06 6.59 5.51
N ASP A 46 -11.60 6.07 4.40
CA ASP A 46 -10.99 4.95 3.67
C ASP A 46 -9.63 5.36 3.10
N GLU A 47 -9.55 6.54 2.46
CA GLU A 47 -8.28 7.05 1.91
C GLU A 47 -7.28 7.44 3.00
N VAL A 48 -7.71 8.19 4.02
CA VAL A 48 -6.83 8.65 5.12
C VAL A 48 -6.45 7.49 6.03
N GLY A 49 -7.31 6.48 6.16
CA GLY A 49 -7.09 5.28 6.97
C GLY A 49 -6.29 4.18 6.26
N ASP A 50 -5.96 4.34 4.98
CA ASP A 50 -5.16 3.38 4.23
C ASP A 50 -3.69 3.42 4.68
N VAL A 51 -3.41 2.71 5.77
CA VAL A 51 -2.07 2.63 6.37
C VAL A 51 -1.03 2.05 5.41
N ALA A 52 -1.45 1.17 4.50
CA ALA A 52 -0.56 0.61 3.49
C ALA A 52 -0.07 1.69 2.51
N LYS A 53 -0.97 2.55 2.02
CA LYS A 53 -0.59 3.72 1.20
C LYS A 53 0.28 4.70 1.97
N ILE A 54 0.01 4.94 3.25
CA ILE A 54 0.84 5.82 4.09
C ILE A 54 2.26 5.27 4.21
N ALA A 55 2.40 3.97 4.53
CA ALA A 55 3.68 3.31 4.65
C ALA A 55 4.46 3.33 3.32
N GLU A 56 3.79 3.05 2.20
CA GLU A 56 4.39 3.15 0.87
C GLU A 56 4.87 4.57 0.57
N LYS A 57 4.04 5.59 0.81
CA LYS A 57 4.41 7.00 0.59
C LYS A 57 5.63 7.39 1.43
N ALA A 58 5.72 6.91 2.67
CA ALA A 58 6.87 7.16 3.54
C ALA A 58 8.15 6.53 2.95
N TRP A 59 8.10 5.27 2.50
CA TRP A 59 9.23 4.62 1.82
C TRP A 59 9.63 5.33 0.53
N ILE A 60 8.68 5.67 -0.33
CA ILE A 60 8.95 6.39 -1.58
C ILE A 60 9.64 7.72 -1.28
N THR A 61 9.13 8.48 -0.30
CA THR A 61 9.71 9.77 0.09
C THR A 61 11.14 9.59 0.62
N LEU A 62 11.37 8.58 1.44
CA LEU A 62 12.68 8.25 1.99
C LEU A 62 13.69 7.85 0.90
N ILE A 63 13.29 6.98 -0.03
CA ILE A 63 14.16 6.48 -1.10
C ILE A 63 14.44 7.59 -2.13
N ALA A 64 13.42 8.37 -2.50
CA ALA A 64 13.57 9.43 -3.49
C ALA A 64 14.46 10.58 -3.00
N ASN A 65 14.51 10.84 -1.69
CA ASN A 65 15.35 11.88 -1.09
C ASN A 65 15.26 13.25 -1.81
N GLY A 66 14.05 13.63 -2.22
CA GLY A 66 13.78 14.88 -2.94
C GLY A 66 13.86 14.80 -4.48
N ASP A 67 14.29 13.68 -5.06
CA ASP A 67 14.31 13.47 -6.52
C ASP A 67 12.91 13.12 -7.05
N SER A 68 12.34 14.04 -7.83
CA SER A 68 11.01 13.87 -8.43
C SER A 68 10.94 12.73 -9.45
N LEU A 69 11.99 12.49 -10.23
CA LEU A 69 12.00 11.40 -11.21
C LEU A 69 11.99 10.05 -10.50
N VAL A 70 12.79 9.90 -9.44
CA VAL A 70 12.83 8.67 -8.64
C VAL A 70 11.48 8.44 -7.96
N LYS A 71 10.88 9.49 -7.37
CA LYS A 71 9.57 9.42 -6.73
C LYS A 71 8.48 8.92 -7.70
N GLU A 72 8.34 9.56 -8.85
CA GLU A 72 7.34 9.19 -9.87
C GLU A 72 7.60 7.78 -10.43
N SER A 73 8.87 7.42 -10.64
CA SER A 73 9.26 6.09 -11.12
C SER A 73 8.92 4.99 -10.12
N LEU A 74 9.16 5.22 -8.82
CA LEU A 74 8.80 4.28 -7.76
C LEU A 74 7.28 4.09 -7.68
N GLN A 75 6.50 5.16 -7.74
CA GLN A 75 5.03 5.07 -7.76
C GLN A 75 4.53 4.21 -8.93
N LYS A 76 5.04 4.45 -10.15
CA LYS A 76 4.69 3.65 -11.32
C LYS A 76 5.14 2.19 -11.19
N LYS A 77 6.34 1.94 -10.66
CA LYS A 77 6.86 0.59 -10.46
C LYS A 77 6.03 -0.20 -9.45
N LEU A 78 5.59 0.44 -8.36
CA LEU A 78 4.77 -0.19 -7.33
C LEU A 78 3.35 -0.45 -7.83
N ALA A 79 2.78 0.46 -8.63
CA ALA A 79 1.50 0.22 -9.30
C ALA A 79 1.60 -0.98 -10.27
N ALA A 80 2.65 -1.04 -11.09
CA ALA A 80 2.90 -2.16 -11.99
C ALA A 80 3.09 -3.48 -11.22
N LEU A 81 3.88 -3.47 -10.13
CA LEU A 81 4.07 -4.64 -9.29
C LEU A 81 2.76 -5.12 -8.64
N LYS A 82 1.90 -4.19 -8.18
CA LYS A 82 0.57 -4.55 -7.67
C LYS A 82 -0.27 -5.24 -8.74
N GLN A 83 -0.25 -4.72 -9.97
CA GLN A 83 -0.97 -5.32 -11.09
C GLN A 83 -0.42 -6.69 -11.47
N GLU A 84 0.90 -6.86 -11.51
CA GLU A 84 1.54 -8.17 -11.77
C GLU A 84 1.20 -9.21 -10.70
N ILE A 85 1.13 -8.78 -9.43
CA ILE A 85 0.75 -9.67 -8.32
C ILE A 85 -0.71 -10.10 -8.46
N LEU A 86 -1.63 -9.14 -8.57
CA LEU A 86 -3.07 -9.40 -8.52
C LEU A 86 -3.66 -9.94 -9.83
N GLY A 87 -3.08 -9.59 -10.98
CA GLY A 87 -3.71 -9.83 -12.28
C GLY A 87 -5.13 -9.23 -12.32
N ASP A 88 -6.11 -10.07 -12.67
CA ASP A 88 -7.52 -9.69 -12.70
C ASP A 88 -8.24 -9.94 -11.35
N SER A 89 -7.53 -10.45 -10.33
CA SER A 89 -8.13 -10.74 -9.02
C SER A 89 -8.45 -9.47 -8.25
N ASP A 90 -9.68 -9.37 -7.76
CA ASP A 90 -10.13 -8.29 -6.87
C ASP A 90 -10.24 -8.71 -5.40
N HIS A 91 -9.81 -9.94 -5.07
CA HIS A 91 -9.99 -10.54 -3.75
C HIS A 91 -9.22 -9.77 -2.66
N ILE A 92 -9.89 -9.47 -1.54
CA ILE A 92 -9.36 -8.62 -0.47
C ILE A 92 -8.04 -9.15 0.12
N LEU A 93 -7.93 -10.46 0.36
CA LEU A 93 -6.70 -11.06 0.88
C LEU A 93 -5.53 -10.92 -0.10
N GLY A 94 -5.81 -10.99 -1.41
CA GLY A 94 -4.81 -10.76 -2.44
C GLY A 94 -4.31 -9.32 -2.40
N LYS A 95 -5.24 -8.35 -2.33
CA LYS A 95 -4.91 -6.91 -2.22
C LYS A 95 -4.03 -6.62 -1.00
N MET A 96 -4.43 -7.11 0.18
CA MET A 96 -3.67 -6.92 1.42
C MET A 96 -2.26 -7.51 1.34
N LEU A 97 -2.11 -8.73 0.80
CA LEU A 97 -0.79 -9.34 0.63
C LEU A 97 0.06 -8.64 -0.43
N ALA A 98 -0.55 -8.14 -1.51
CA ALA A 98 0.16 -7.34 -2.52
C ALA A 98 0.74 -6.06 -1.90
N ASP A 99 0.01 -5.42 -0.99
CA ASP A 99 0.49 -4.26 -0.24
C ASP A 99 1.65 -4.64 0.71
N VAL A 100 1.57 -5.78 1.40
CA VAL A 100 2.67 -6.29 2.25
C VAL A 100 3.93 -6.64 1.44
N ILE A 101 3.76 -7.31 0.30
CA ILE A 101 4.87 -7.66 -0.60
C ILE A 101 5.58 -6.38 -1.08
N ARG A 102 4.82 -5.37 -1.51
CA ARG A 102 5.39 -4.08 -1.94
C ARG A 102 6.13 -3.36 -0.82
N ALA A 103 5.56 -3.27 0.37
CA ALA A 103 6.20 -2.62 1.51
C ALA A 103 7.51 -3.31 1.91
N THR A 104 7.50 -4.65 1.96
CA THR A 104 8.69 -5.44 2.31
C THR A 104 9.74 -5.46 1.19
N TRP A 105 9.32 -5.37 -0.07
CA TRP A 105 10.22 -5.18 -1.22
C TRP A 105 10.96 -3.85 -1.13
N LEU A 106 10.25 -2.74 -0.86
CA LEU A 106 10.86 -1.41 -0.66
C LEU A 106 11.83 -1.42 0.52
N GLU A 107 11.40 -1.94 1.68
CA GLU A 107 12.25 -2.02 2.88
C GLU A 107 13.55 -2.78 2.60
N MET A 108 13.45 -3.98 2.03
CA MET A 108 14.61 -4.82 1.75
C MET A 108 15.59 -4.13 0.80
N HIS A 109 15.11 -3.62 -0.34
CA HIS A 109 15.99 -3.01 -1.33
C HIS A 109 16.58 -1.67 -0.88
N TYR A 110 15.85 -0.88 -0.09
CA TYR A 110 16.41 0.30 0.55
C TYR A 110 17.52 -0.08 1.55
N LEU A 111 17.31 -1.11 2.37
CA LEU A 111 18.34 -1.54 3.32
C LEU A 111 19.58 -2.09 2.61
N MET A 112 19.40 -2.79 1.48
CA MET A 112 20.53 -3.22 0.65
C MET A 112 21.32 -2.02 0.09
N SER A 113 20.65 -0.97 -0.37
CA SER A 113 21.34 0.22 -0.90
C SER A 113 22.07 0.99 0.20
N VAL A 114 21.47 1.10 1.39
CA VAL A 114 22.14 1.69 2.54
C VAL A 114 23.32 0.82 2.96
N ASP A 115 23.20 -0.50 3.03
CA ASP A 115 24.31 -1.37 3.42
C ASP A 115 25.50 -1.26 2.45
N ALA A 116 25.21 -1.16 1.14
CA ALA A 116 26.22 -0.97 0.09
C ALA A 116 26.91 0.41 0.12
N ASP A 117 26.37 1.39 0.84
CA ASP A 117 26.98 2.70 0.99
C ASP A 117 28.30 2.61 1.78
N ALA A 118 29.32 3.33 1.29
CA ALA A 118 30.69 3.31 1.82
C ALA A 118 30.88 4.12 3.12
N THR A 119 29.78 4.57 3.73
CA THR A 119 29.80 5.27 5.00
C THR A 119 30.50 4.43 6.07
N ASN A 120 31.46 5.04 6.78
CA ASN A 120 32.23 4.35 7.81
C ASN A 120 31.32 3.98 8.99
N ARG A 121 31.16 2.68 9.26
CA ARG A 121 30.31 2.15 10.34
C ARG A 121 31.17 1.50 11.41
N THR A 122 30.79 1.71 12.67
CA THR A 122 31.34 0.91 13.76
C THR A 122 30.90 -0.55 13.62
N ALA A 123 31.66 -1.48 14.20
CA ALA A 123 31.31 -2.91 14.16
C ALA A 123 29.90 -3.21 14.71
N GLY A 124 29.47 -2.46 15.74
CA GLY A 124 28.11 -2.55 16.29
C GLY A 124 27.03 -2.09 15.32
N GLN A 125 27.25 -0.97 14.62
CA GLN A 125 26.33 -0.47 13.60
C GLN A 125 26.22 -1.44 12.41
N SER A 126 27.34 -1.99 11.94
CA SER A 126 27.34 -2.99 10.87
C SER A 126 26.58 -4.26 11.26
N THR A 127 26.76 -4.73 12.50
CA THR A 127 26.03 -5.90 13.02
C THR A 127 24.53 -5.64 13.09
N LEU A 128 24.11 -4.46 13.56
CA LEU A 128 22.69 -4.09 13.62
C LEU A 128 22.08 -3.98 12.22
N MET A 129 22.81 -3.37 11.27
CA MET A 129 22.37 -3.21 9.89
C MET A 129 22.16 -4.56 9.21
N LEU A 130 23.13 -5.48 9.34
CA LEU A 130 23.04 -6.84 8.82
C LEU A 130 21.79 -7.56 9.35
N LYS A 131 21.59 -7.55 10.67
CA LYS A 131 20.40 -8.18 11.30
C LYS A 131 19.09 -7.58 10.80
N ARG A 132 19.06 -6.26 10.59
CA ARG A 132 17.88 -5.56 10.06
C ARG A 132 17.60 -5.99 8.61
N LEU A 133 18.63 -6.06 7.77
CA LEU A 133 18.51 -6.51 6.38
C LEU A 133 18.06 -7.98 6.29
N GLU A 134 18.66 -8.88 7.06
CA GLU A 134 18.23 -10.29 7.15
C GLU A 134 16.77 -10.42 7.60
N SER A 135 16.34 -9.58 8.54
CA SER A 135 14.94 -9.55 8.97
C SER A 135 14.01 -9.07 7.87
N ALA A 136 14.40 -8.04 7.10
CA ALA A 136 13.60 -7.54 5.98
C ALA A 136 13.48 -8.58 4.87
N GLN A 137 14.57 -9.27 4.52
CA GLN A 137 14.58 -10.36 3.54
C GLN A 137 13.68 -11.53 3.99
N ARG A 138 13.71 -11.91 5.27
CA ARG A 138 12.80 -12.93 5.82
C ARG A 138 11.35 -12.51 5.73
N ARG A 139 11.01 -11.26 6.05
CA ARG A 139 9.63 -10.74 5.90
C ARG A 139 9.17 -10.78 4.44
N TYR A 140 10.01 -10.30 3.51
CA TYR A 140 9.71 -10.30 2.08
C TYR A 140 9.43 -11.71 1.54
N THR A 141 10.34 -12.65 1.80
CA THR A 141 10.17 -14.04 1.36
C THR A 141 8.98 -14.74 2.03
N SER A 142 8.69 -14.43 3.29
CA SER A 142 7.48 -14.92 3.97
C SER A 142 6.20 -14.39 3.33
N ALA A 143 6.15 -13.10 2.99
CA ALA A 143 4.99 -12.50 2.34
C ALA A 143 4.70 -13.13 0.98
N ILE A 144 5.74 -13.40 0.18
CA ILE A 144 5.59 -14.12 -1.10
C ILE A 144 5.03 -15.52 -0.88
N LYS A 145 5.58 -16.29 0.08
CA LYS A 145 5.10 -17.64 0.38
C LYS A 145 3.64 -17.64 0.81
N GLN A 146 3.25 -16.73 1.69
CA GLN A 146 1.87 -16.57 2.15
C GLN A 146 0.93 -16.18 1.01
N TYR A 147 1.37 -15.28 0.13
CA TYR A 147 0.61 -14.93 -1.07
C TYR A 147 0.37 -16.15 -1.96
N CYS A 148 1.42 -16.92 -2.28
CA CYS A 148 1.27 -18.14 -3.07
C CYS A 148 0.35 -19.17 -2.41
N GLN A 149 0.35 -19.28 -1.08
CA GLN A 149 -0.55 -20.17 -0.34
C GLN A 149 -2.01 -19.71 -0.41
N ILE A 150 -2.27 -18.43 -0.14
CA ILE A 150 -3.62 -17.86 -0.23
C ILE A 150 -4.14 -17.95 -1.66
N LYS A 151 -3.31 -17.60 -2.64
CA LYS A 151 -3.59 -17.71 -4.06
C LYS A 151 -4.08 -19.12 -4.44
N LYS A 152 -3.45 -20.17 -3.89
CA LYS A 152 -3.90 -21.56 -4.08
C LYS A 152 -5.24 -21.91 -3.41
N MET A 153 -5.69 -21.14 -2.43
CA MET A 153 -6.94 -21.39 -1.70
C MET A 153 -8.11 -20.57 -2.25
N LEU A 154 -7.86 -19.60 -3.14
CA LEU A 154 -8.91 -18.73 -3.67
C LEU A 154 -9.69 -19.40 -4.81
N PRO A 155 -11.04 -19.29 -4.81
CA PRO A 155 -11.87 -19.79 -5.90
C PRO A 155 -11.62 -19.01 -7.19
N GLY A 156 -11.62 -19.71 -8.34
CA GLY A 156 -11.42 -19.12 -9.66
C GLY A 156 -10.02 -19.25 -10.25
N GLU A 157 -8.99 -19.51 -9.42
CA GLU A 157 -7.64 -19.81 -9.93
C GLU A 157 -7.39 -21.29 -10.18
N HIS A 158 -8.22 -22.15 -9.59
CA HIS A 158 -8.29 -23.58 -9.89
C HIS A 158 -9.30 -23.82 -11.02
N LEU A 159 -9.10 -23.21 -12.17
CA LEU A 159 -9.66 -23.75 -13.40
C LEU A 159 -8.89 -25.06 -13.64
N GLN A 160 -9.45 -26.18 -13.17
CA GLN A 160 -9.06 -27.47 -13.72
C GLN A 160 -9.19 -27.32 -15.25
N PRO A 161 -8.18 -27.72 -16.04
CA PRO A 161 -8.33 -27.67 -17.49
C PRO A 161 -9.63 -28.41 -17.83
N ASP A 162 -10.45 -27.78 -18.66
CA ASP A 162 -11.70 -28.36 -19.15
C ASP A 162 -11.36 -29.68 -19.84
N LEU A 163 -11.40 -30.77 -19.06
CA LEU A 163 -11.18 -32.12 -19.53
C LEU A 163 -12.38 -32.41 -20.41
N ARG A 164 -12.28 -32.04 -21.70
CA ARG A 164 -13.25 -32.42 -22.72
C ARG A 164 -13.36 -33.94 -22.69
N ILE A 165 -14.40 -34.43 -22.01
CA ILE A 165 -14.73 -35.85 -22.00
C ILE A 165 -15.04 -36.20 -23.45
N TYR A 166 -14.17 -37.01 -24.06
CA TYR A 166 -14.36 -37.56 -25.39
C TYR A 166 -15.70 -38.31 -25.41
N ARG A 167 -16.69 -37.77 -26.12
CA ARG A 167 -17.91 -38.50 -26.44
C ARG A 167 -17.62 -39.31 -27.71
N PRO A 168 -17.59 -40.65 -27.65
CA PRO A 168 -17.44 -41.44 -28.86
C PRO A 168 -18.60 -41.12 -29.79
N GLN A 169 -18.23 -40.86 -31.05
CA GLN A 169 -19.16 -40.60 -32.14
C GLN A 169 -20.06 -41.84 -32.24
N GLN A 170 -21.36 -41.69 -31.96
CA GLN A 170 -22.32 -42.76 -32.22
C GLN A 170 -22.28 -43.04 -33.72
N ASP A 171 -21.79 -44.22 -34.07
CA ASP A 171 -21.78 -44.74 -35.43
C ASP A 171 -23.19 -44.62 -36.02
N ARG A 172 -23.27 -43.91 -37.14
CA ARG A 172 -24.48 -43.81 -37.95
C ARG A 172 -24.75 -45.20 -38.54
N ALA A 173 -25.99 -45.66 -38.34
CA ALA A 173 -26.60 -46.77 -39.07
C ALA A 173 -26.56 -46.55 -40.60
#